data_AF-A0A9C8K9Q7-F1
#
_entry.id   AF-A0A9C8K9Q7-F1
#
_cell.length_a   1.000
_cell.length_b   1.000
_cell.length_c   1.000
_cell.angle_alpha   90.00
_cell.angle_beta   90.00
_cell.angle_gamma   90.00
#
_symmetry.space_group_name_H-M   'P 1'
#
loop_
_entity.id
_entity.type
_entity.pdbx_description
1 polymer ?
#
loop_
_entity_poly.entity_id
_entity_poly.type
_entity_poly.pdbx_seq_one_letter_code
_entity_poly.pdbx_strand_id
1 'polypeptide(L)'
;MNDKKTLFDKVWDSHVVHHIENGPDVLFIDRHMVHEVTSPVAFLGIKNRDIEVMYPEKTFATADHNTPTINQHLPVEDPLSANQLRMLEENSNEFGISYWGLGHEKNGIVHVVGPEYGITQPGATIVCGDSHTSTHGAFGAIAFGIGTSEVEMVLATQCIMQTKPKSMRINVEGKLNFGVTSKDVALYIISQLSTSGATGYFVEYAGQVFRDMTMEGRMTVCNLSIEMGARGGMIAPDEKTFAYVKGREFTPSGKAWDAVMDYWETLSTDNDAQFDKEITFDAANIEPMITYGTNPGMGIGISNGIPVADAKDSGAATYHKSLKYMNFNEGDSMMGKPIDFVFLGSCTNGRIEDFRLFTSLVKGRKKADNVTAWLVPGSHKVEKAIKEEGLLRILEEAG
;
A
#
# COMPACT_ATOMS: atom_id res chain seq x y z
N MET A 1 -19.20 -30.07 -3.79
CA MET A 1 -18.41 -28.92 -3.30
C MET A 1 -18.02 -28.13 -4.52
N ASN A 2 -18.15 -26.82 -4.51
CA ASN A 2 -17.82 -26.03 -5.69
C ASN A 2 -16.28 -25.99 -5.77
N ASP A 3 -15.67 -26.76 -6.67
CA ASP A 3 -14.21 -26.83 -6.84
C ASP A 3 -13.60 -25.52 -7.43
N LYS A 4 -14.40 -24.45 -7.49
CA LYS A 4 -14.03 -23.15 -8.04
C LYS A 4 -13.58 -22.24 -6.92
N LYS A 5 -12.34 -21.76 -7.01
CA LYS A 5 -11.71 -20.93 -5.99
C LYS A 5 -11.53 -19.50 -6.48
N THR A 6 -11.74 -18.55 -5.58
CA THR A 6 -11.27 -17.18 -5.78
C THR A 6 -9.73 -17.15 -5.74
N LEU A 7 -9.11 -16.10 -6.27
CA LEU A 7 -7.66 -15.90 -6.13
C LEU A 7 -7.29 -15.87 -4.64
N PHE A 8 -8.11 -15.20 -3.83
CA PHE A 8 -7.94 -15.16 -2.38
C PHE A 8 -7.92 -16.56 -1.76
N ASP A 9 -8.86 -17.44 -2.14
CA ASP A 9 -8.89 -18.83 -1.66
C ASP A 9 -7.67 -19.62 -2.10
N LYS A 10 -7.25 -19.47 -3.37
CA LYS A 10 -6.07 -20.18 -3.90
C LYS A 10 -4.82 -19.86 -3.09
N VAL A 11 -4.57 -18.57 -2.84
CA VAL A 11 -3.39 -18.13 -2.09
C VAL A 11 -3.55 -18.43 -0.61
N TRP A 12 -4.73 -18.24 -0.01
CA TRP A 12 -4.91 -18.54 1.41
C TRP A 12 -4.68 -20.02 1.69
N ASP A 13 -5.39 -20.89 0.98
CA ASP A 13 -5.41 -22.33 1.23
C ASP A 13 -4.03 -22.97 1.00
N SER A 14 -3.21 -22.42 0.08
CA SER A 14 -1.85 -22.93 -0.15
C SER A 14 -0.86 -22.57 0.96
N HIS A 15 -1.19 -21.63 1.84
CA HIS A 15 -0.31 -21.16 2.93
C HIS A 15 -0.81 -21.57 4.32
N VAL A 16 -1.97 -22.23 4.43
CA VAL A 16 -2.42 -22.83 5.69
C VAL A 16 -1.53 -24.02 6.04
N VAL A 17 -0.76 -23.90 7.12
CA VAL A 17 0.06 -25.00 7.65
C VAL A 17 -0.67 -25.80 8.73
N HIS A 18 -1.65 -25.17 9.39
CA HIS A 18 -2.49 -25.84 10.37
C HIS A 18 -3.86 -25.15 10.47
N HIS A 19 -4.92 -25.95 10.50
CA HIS A 19 -6.29 -25.48 10.73
C HIS A 19 -6.69 -25.79 12.17
N ILE A 20 -7.05 -24.75 12.95
CA ILE A 20 -7.55 -24.92 14.32
C ILE A 20 -9.06 -25.09 14.27
N GLU A 21 -9.57 -26.21 14.78
CA GLU A 21 -11.00 -26.49 14.81
C GLU A 21 -11.76 -25.38 15.57
N ASN A 22 -12.75 -24.77 14.92
CA ASN A 22 -13.50 -23.60 15.43
C ASN A 22 -12.62 -22.39 15.79
N GLY A 23 -11.43 -22.28 15.18
CA GLY A 23 -10.44 -21.25 15.46
C GLY A 23 -9.82 -20.65 14.19
N PRO A 24 -8.74 -19.88 14.34
CA PRO A 24 -8.02 -19.30 13.21
C PRO A 24 -7.19 -20.35 12.46
N ASP A 25 -6.87 -20.06 11.20
CA ASP A 25 -5.83 -20.77 10.47
C ASP A 25 -4.45 -20.29 10.90
N VAL A 26 -3.47 -21.19 10.90
CA VAL A 26 -2.06 -20.85 11.01
C VAL A 26 -1.51 -20.72 9.59
N LEU A 27 -1.16 -19.49 9.20
CA LEU A 27 -0.60 -19.16 7.90
C LEU A 27 0.92 -19.08 7.97
N PHE A 28 1.59 -19.73 7.03
CA PHE A 28 3.01 -19.48 6.77
C PHE A 28 3.19 -18.13 6.08
N ILE A 29 4.25 -17.41 6.44
CA ILE A 29 4.60 -16.09 5.89
C ILE A 29 5.81 -16.22 4.96
N ASP A 30 5.64 -15.91 3.67
CA ASP A 30 6.74 -15.96 2.72
C ASP A 30 7.77 -14.86 2.91
N ARG A 31 7.28 -13.65 3.22
CA ARG A 31 8.09 -12.45 3.39
C ARG A 31 7.59 -11.61 4.55
N HIS A 32 8.52 -11.24 5.42
CA HIS A 32 8.27 -10.36 6.54
C HIS A 32 9.05 -9.06 6.33
N MET A 33 8.37 -7.93 6.42
CA MET A 33 9.03 -6.63 6.40
C MET A 33 8.93 -6.00 7.79
N VAL A 34 9.98 -5.30 8.20
CA VAL A 34 10.06 -4.67 9.52
C VAL A 34 10.63 -3.25 9.41
N HIS A 35 10.23 -2.40 10.35
CA HIS A 35 10.65 -1.00 10.43
C HIS A 35 10.80 -0.59 11.91
N GLU A 36 11.34 0.59 12.15
CA GLU A 36 11.85 1.02 13.44
C GLU A 36 10.76 1.34 14.48
N VAL A 37 9.51 1.54 14.06
CA VAL A 37 8.45 1.95 14.98
C VAL A 37 7.92 0.77 15.78
N THR A 38 7.55 -0.33 15.11
CA THR A 38 6.87 -1.46 15.74
C THR A 38 7.81 -2.60 16.14
N SER A 39 8.90 -2.78 15.39
CA SER A 39 9.72 -3.99 15.47
C SER A 39 10.69 -4.06 16.65
N PRO A 40 11.26 -2.96 17.19
CA PRO A 40 12.14 -3.04 18.35
C PRO A 40 11.51 -3.75 19.56
N VAL A 41 10.21 -3.54 19.80
CA VAL A 41 9.48 -4.19 20.90
C VAL A 41 9.30 -5.69 20.63
N ALA A 42 9.08 -6.09 19.38
CA ALA A 42 8.97 -7.51 19.01
C ALA A 42 10.31 -8.25 19.21
N PHE A 43 11.44 -7.64 18.82
CA PHE A 43 12.77 -8.22 19.06
C PHE A 43 13.11 -8.32 20.55
N LEU A 44 12.65 -7.39 21.39
CA LEU A 44 12.79 -7.53 22.84
C LEU A 44 12.06 -8.78 23.36
N GLY A 45 10.89 -9.11 22.80
CA GLY A 45 10.17 -10.35 23.10
C GLY A 45 10.97 -11.60 22.74
N ILE A 46 11.59 -11.63 21.56
CA ILE A 46 12.52 -12.69 21.12
C ILE A 46 13.66 -12.86 22.12
N LYS A 47 14.36 -11.76 22.47
CA LYS A 47 15.48 -11.77 23.44
C LYS A 47 15.07 -12.23 24.83
N ASN A 48 13.95 -11.74 25.34
CA ASN A 48 13.46 -12.09 26.69
C ASN A 48 13.08 -13.56 26.82
N ARG A 49 12.69 -14.21 25.71
CA ARG A 49 12.37 -15.65 25.66
C ARG A 49 13.59 -16.51 25.37
N ASP A 50 14.75 -15.91 25.07
CA ASP A 50 15.97 -16.61 24.69
C ASP A 50 15.76 -17.55 23.49
N ILE A 51 15.11 -17.02 22.45
CA ILE A 51 14.85 -17.74 21.18
C ILE A 51 15.46 -17.00 20.00
N GLU A 52 15.70 -17.75 18.91
CA GLU A 52 16.23 -17.22 17.65
C GLU A 52 15.11 -16.71 16.72
N VAL A 53 15.49 -15.87 15.75
CA VAL A 53 14.62 -15.58 14.59
C VAL A 53 14.64 -16.78 13.65
N MET A 54 13.48 -17.32 13.30
CA MET A 54 13.38 -18.62 12.63
C MET A 54 13.86 -18.60 11.17
N TYR A 55 13.53 -17.55 10.41
CA TYR A 55 13.98 -17.37 9.02
C TYR A 55 14.41 -15.92 8.77
N PRO A 56 15.61 -15.53 9.25
CA PRO A 56 16.10 -14.16 9.09
C PRO A 56 16.23 -13.76 7.61
N GLU A 57 16.49 -14.71 6.71
CA GLU A 57 16.60 -14.49 5.26
C GLU A 57 15.26 -14.19 4.56
N LYS A 58 14.13 -14.42 5.25
CA LYS A 58 12.78 -14.02 4.81
C LYS A 58 12.33 -12.69 5.41
N THR A 59 13.15 -12.07 6.26
CA THR A 59 12.86 -10.80 6.93
C THR A 59 13.71 -9.67 6.36
N PHE A 60 13.06 -8.52 6.10
CA PHE A 60 13.69 -7.35 5.49
C PHE A 60 13.40 -6.10 6.32
N ALA A 61 14.45 -5.46 6.83
CA ALA A 61 14.37 -4.25 7.61
C ALA A 61 14.69 -3.02 6.77
N THR A 62 13.86 -1.99 6.85
CA THR A 62 14.15 -0.65 6.31
C THR A 62 13.77 0.41 7.33
N ALA A 63 14.47 1.54 7.30
CA ALA A 63 14.13 2.71 8.12
C ALA A 63 13.33 3.71 7.27
N ASP A 64 12.09 4.05 7.64
CA ASP A 64 11.25 4.95 6.81
C ASP A 64 10.23 5.84 7.52
N HIS A 65 9.92 5.66 8.82
CA HIS A 65 8.93 6.47 9.54
C HIS A 65 9.56 7.61 10.37
N ASN A 66 10.75 7.38 10.91
CA ASN A 66 11.51 8.26 11.80
C ASN A 66 12.72 8.88 11.08
N THR A 67 12.69 8.88 9.75
CA THR A 67 13.75 9.45 8.91
C THR A 67 13.58 10.96 8.78
N PRO A 68 14.58 11.79 9.14
CA PRO A 68 14.48 13.23 8.97
C PRO A 68 14.26 13.63 7.50
N THR A 69 13.42 14.64 7.22
CA THR A 69 13.23 15.14 5.84
C THR A 69 14.47 15.86 5.32
N ILE A 70 15.22 16.52 6.22
CA ILE A 70 16.45 17.27 5.90
C ILE A 70 17.60 16.74 6.75
N ASN A 71 18.83 16.96 6.29
CA ASN A 71 20.04 16.64 7.03
C ASN A 71 20.15 15.17 7.49
N GLN A 72 19.68 14.22 6.69
CA GLN A 72 19.75 12.78 7.01
C GLN A 72 21.18 12.24 7.21
N HIS A 73 22.21 12.99 6.80
CA HIS A 73 23.62 12.69 7.04
C HIS A 73 24.10 13.08 8.45
N LEU A 74 23.27 13.79 9.23
CA LEU A 74 23.54 14.15 10.62
C LEU A 74 22.83 13.19 11.57
N PRO A 75 23.25 13.11 12.85
CA PRO A 75 22.51 12.38 13.87
C PRO A 75 21.06 12.86 13.96
N VAL A 76 20.13 11.92 14.13
CA VAL A 76 18.72 12.23 14.33
C VAL A 76 18.54 12.96 15.66
N GLU A 77 17.97 14.18 15.60
CA GLU A 77 17.85 15.07 16.76
C GLU A 77 16.85 14.56 17.80
N ASP A 78 15.73 13.99 17.36
CA ASP A 78 14.72 13.44 18.25
C ASP A 78 15.24 12.15 18.93
N PRO A 79 15.39 12.12 20.27
CA PRO A 79 16.01 10.99 20.96
C PRO A 79 15.21 9.68 20.82
N LEU A 80 13.88 9.76 20.72
CA LEU A 80 13.04 8.57 20.56
C LEU A 80 13.24 7.94 19.18
N SER A 81 13.19 8.77 18.13
CA SER A 81 13.47 8.40 16.75
C SER A 81 14.86 7.80 16.59
N ALA A 82 15.89 8.47 17.14
CA ALA A 82 17.27 7.99 17.13
C ALA A 82 17.40 6.61 17.82
N ASN A 83 16.73 6.43 18.97
CA ASN A 83 16.76 5.16 19.67
C ASN A 83 16.07 4.04 18.88
N GLN A 84 14.91 4.30 18.28
CA GLN A 84 14.19 3.32 17.46
C GLN A 84 15.02 2.85 16.25
N LEU A 85 15.65 3.79 15.53
CA LEU A 85 16.54 3.49 14.40
C LEU A 85 17.73 2.64 14.83
N ARG A 86 18.41 3.04 15.91
CA ARG A 86 19.53 2.29 16.49
C ARG A 86 19.11 0.88 16.89
N MET A 87 17.94 0.72 17.51
CA MET A 87 17.44 -0.61 17.91
C MET A 87 17.12 -1.48 16.70
N LEU A 88 16.57 -0.93 15.62
CA LEU A 88 16.35 -1.70 14.39
C LEU A 88 17.67 -2.20 13.80
N GLU A 89 18.69 -1.33 13.74
CA GLU A 89 20.03 -1.69 13.27
C GLU A 89 20.68 -2.80 14.13
N GLU A 90 20.72 -2.60 15.45
CA GLU A 90 21.32 -3.56 16.39
C GLU A 90 20.63 -4.93 16.32
N ASN A 91 19.29 -4.95 16.34
CA ASN A 91 18.54 -6.20 16.24
C ASN A 91 18.74 -6.88 14.87
N SER A 92 18.77 -6.11 13.78
CA SER A 92 18.96 -6.70 12.45
C SER A 92 20.34 -7.31 12.30
N ASN A 93 21.38 -6.66 12.82
CA ASN A 93 22.74 -7.18 12.83
C ASN A 93 22.87 -8.43 13.71
N GLU A 94 22.25 -8.44 14.88
CA GLU A 94 22.28 -9.56 15.83
C GLU A 94 21.66 -10.83 15.24
N PHE A 95 20.51 -10.71 14.57
CA PHE A 95 19.78 -11.85 14.01
C PHE A 95 20.08 -12.12 12.52
N GLY A 96 21.04 -11.41 11.91
CA GLY A 96 21.43 -11.61 10.52
C GLY A 96 20.33 -11.24 9.50
N ILE A 97 19.51 -10.24 9.82
CA ILE A 97 18.42 -9.73 8.97
C ILE A 97 18.94 -8.67 8.01
N SER A 98 18.46 -8.67 6.76
CA SER A 98 18.81 -7.62 5.80
C SER A 98 18.33 -6.25 6.29
N TYR A 99 19.22 -5.26 6.36
CA TYR A 99 18.93 -3.94 6.91
C TYR A 99 19.30 -2.81 5.93
N TRP A 100 18.31 -1.99 5.57
CA TRP A 100 18.44 -0.82 4.71
C TRP A 100 18.13 0.45 5.51
N GLY A 101 19.04 0.82 6.40
CA GLY A 101 18.95 2.04 7.22
C GLY A 101 19.24 3.33 6.47
N LEU A 102 19.21 4.45 7.20
CA LEU A 102 19.54 5.77 6.66
C LEU A 102 20.90 5.77 5.94
N GLY A 103 20.93 6.31 4.72
CA GLY A 103 22.13 6.40 3.88
C GLY A 103 22.47 5.12 3.10
N HIS A 104 21.76 4.01 3.32
CA HIS A 104 21.90 2.82 2.50
C HIS A 104 21.28 3.05 1.10
N GLU A 105 21.92 2.59 0.03
CA GLU A 105 21.45 2.83 -1.35
C GLU A 105 20.07 2.22 -1.66
N LYS A 106 19.66 1.21 -0.87
CA LYS A 106 18.35 0.53 -0.95
C LYS A 106 17.33 1.07 0.04
N ASN A 107 17.67 2.09 0.83
CA ASN A 107 16.75 2.71 1.76
C ASN A 107 15.61 3.42 1.03
N GLY A 108 14.44 3.39 1.67
CA GLY A 108 13.21 3.96 1.18
C GLY A 108 12.01 3.40 1.91
N ILE A 109 10.84 3.90 1.54
CA ILE A 109 9.55 3.53 2.11
C ILE A 109 9.31 2.04 1.90
N VAL A 110 8.95 1.31 2.96
CA VAL A 110 8.87 -0.16 2.99
C VAL A 110 8.01 -0.74 1.85
N HIS A 111 6.87 -0.10 1.54
CA HIS A 111 5.96 -0.52 0.48
C HIS A 111 6.35 -0.05 -0.94
N VAL A 112 7.43 0.72 -1.06
CA VAL A 112 8.06 1.09 -2.33
C VAL A 112 9.26 0.18 -2.58
N VAL A 113 10.14 0.02 -1.59
CA VAL A 113 11.35 -0.80 -1.76
C VAL A 113 11.05 -2.30 -1.89
N GLY A 114 10.01 -2.81 -1.21
CA GLY A 114 9.63 -4.22 -1.32
C GLY A 114 9.40 -4.67 -2.78
N PRO A 115 8.48 -4.02 -3.51
CA PRO A 115 8.31 -4.25 -4.93
C PRO A 115 9.57 -3.95 -5.74
N GLU A 116 10.24 -2.81 -5.52
CA GLU A 116 11.45 -2.36 -6.24
C GLU A 116 12.61 -3.36 -6.29
N TYR A 117 12.76 -4.17 -5.26
CA TYR A 117 13.79 -5.20 -5.18
C TYR A 117 13.24 -6.62 -5.42
N GLY A 118 11.95 -6.79 -5.68
CA GLY A 118 11.34 -8.10 -5.95
C GLY A 118 11.14 -8.96 -4.71
N ILE A 119 11.08 -8.32 -3.53
CA ILE A 119 10.65 -8.97 -2.28
C ILE A 119 9.18 -9.35 -2.43
N THR A 120 8.39 -8.44 -3.00
CA THR A 120 6.98 -8.66 -3.31
C THR A 120 6.83 -9.56 -4.53
N GLN A 121 6.19 -10.71 -4.36
CA GLN A 121 6.03 -11.74 -5.39
C GLN A 121 4.58 -12.19 -5.51
N PRO A 122 4.13 -12.60 -6.71
CA PRO A 122 2.79 -13.15 -6.89
C PRO A 122 2.51 -14.38 -6.04
N GLY A 123 1.29 -14.41 -5.47
CA GLY A 123 0.81 -15.53 -4.67
C GLY A 123 1.52 -15.72 -3.33
N ALA A 124 2.28 -14.74 -2.86
CA ALA A 124 2.97 -14.80 -1.56
C ALA A 124 2.07 -14.35 -0.40
N THR A 125 2.41 -14.75 0.82
CA THR A 125 1.94 -14.13 2.06
C THR A 125 2.96 -13.12 2.60
N ILE A 126 2.55 -11.87 2.79
CA ILE A 126 3.45 -10.75 3.14
C ILE A 126 2.89 -9.94 4.30
N VAL A 127 3.68 -9.76 5.35
CA VAL A 127 3.26 -9.00 6.54
C VAL A 127 4.30 -7.98 6.97
N CYS A 128 3.85 -6.90 7.59
CA CYS A 128 4.68 -5.86 8.20
C CYS A 128 3.92 -5.21 9.36
N GLY A 129 4.63 -4.56 10.28
CA GLY A 129 4.05 -3.71 11.32
C GLY A 129 3.32 -2.46 10.82
N ASP A 130 3.10 -2.31 9.51
CA ASP A 130 2.46 -1.17 8.86
C ASP A 130 1.12 -1.58 8.22
N SER A 131 0.08 -0.76 8.39
CA SER A 131 -1.27 -1.03 7.86
C SER A 131 -1.31 -1.11 6.33
N HIS A 132 -0.48 -0.35 5.62
CA HIS A 132 -0.46 -0.25 4.16
C HIS A 132 0.32 -1.37 3.48
N THR A 133 0.67 -2.42 4.22
CA THR A 133 1.17 -3.69 3.66
C THR A 133 0.24 -4.26 2.60
N SER A 134 -1.05 -3.90 2.64
CA SER A 134 -2.03 -4.10 1.57
C SER A 134 -1.53 -3.75 0.17
N THR A 135 -0.62 -2.78 0.02
CA THR A 135 0.05 -2.39 -1.24
C THR A 135 0.52 -3.59 -2.05
N HIS A 136 1.09 -4.59 -1.38
CA HIS A 136 1.71 -5.74 -2.01
C HIS A 136 0.71 -6.69 -2.65
N GLY A 137 -0.57 -6.60 -2.30
CA GLY A 137 -1.60 -7.39 -2.95
C GLY A 137 -1.83 -7.04 -4.42
N ALA A 138 -1.29 -5.92 -4.91
CA ALA A 138 -1.25 -5.60 -6.35
C ALA A 138 -0.59 -6.68 -7.21
N PHE A 139 0.17 -7.58 -6.58
CA PHE A 139 0.85 -8.72 -7.21
C PHE A 139 0.04 -10.03 -7.12
N GLY A 140 -1.16 -10.00 -6.55
CA GLY A 140 -1.91 -11.20 -6.19
C GLY A 140 -1.40 -11.88 -4.92
N ALA A 141 -0.72 -11.13 -4.06
CA ALA A 141 -0.27 -11.58 -2.75
C ALA A 141 -1.37 -11.36 -1.70
N ILE A 142 -1.40 -12.21 -0.67
CA ILE A 142 -2.13 -11.91 0.56
C ILE A 142 -1.21 -11.08 1.44
N ALA A 143 -1.48 -9.78 1.52
CA ALA A 143 -0.62 -8.85 2.23
C ALA A 143 -1.39 -7.91 3.15
N PHE A 144 -0.98 -7.81 4.41
CA PHE A 144 -1.69 -7.03 5.42
C PHE A 144 -0.81 -6.65 6.61
N GLY A 145 -1.19 -5.55 7.26
CA GLY A 145 -0.52 -5.06 8.46
C GLY A 145 -0.81 -5.92 9.70
N ILE A 146 0.19 -6.08 10.54
CA ILE A 146 0.13 -6.88 11.77
C ILE A 146 0.58 -6.07 12.98
N GLY A 147 0.11 -6.44 14.18
CA GLY A 147 0.51 -5.79 15.41
C GLY A 147 1.89 -6.26 15.91
N THR A 148 2.50 -5.54 16.86
CA THR A 148 3.81 -5.90 17.43
C THR A 148 3.89 -7.34 17.95
N SER A 149 2.83 -7.86 18.60
CA SER A 149 2.81 -9.25 19.07
C SER A 149 2.78 -10.28 17.93
N GLU A 150 2.17 -9.93 16.80
CA GLU A 150 2.19 -10.76 15.60
C GLU A 150 3.55 -10.66 14.89
N VAL A 151 4.21 -9.49 14.91
CA VAL A 151 5.59 -9.34 14.42
C VAL A 151 6.51 -10.29 15.19
N GLU A 152 6.39 -10.35 16.52
CA GLU A 152 7.13 -11.30 17.35
C GLU A 152 6.79 -12.76 16.99
N MET A 153 5.52 -13.07 16.70
CA MET A 153 5.09 -14.40 16.27
C MET A 153 5.73 -14.83 14.94
N VAL A 154 5.80 -13.92 13.96
CA VAL A 154 6.47 -14.17 12.67
C VAL A 154 7.96 -14.36 12.88
N LEU A 155 8.62 -13.50 13.68
CA LEU A 155 10.04 -13.66 13.98
C LEU A 155 10.33 -15.02 14.62
N ALA A 156 9.50 -15.46 15.56
CA ALA A 156 9.69 -16.71 16.29
C ALA A 156 9.34 -17.98 15.48
N THR A 157 8.37 -17.91 14.56
CA THR A 157 7.76 -19.12 13.97
C THR A 157 7.55 -19.08 12.46
N GLN A 158 7.76 -17.93 11.82
CA GLN A 158 7.39 -17.64 10.43
C GLN A 158 5.91 -17.85 10.10
N CYS A 159 5.08 -17.95 11.14
CA CYS A 159 3.67 -18.22 11.02
C CYS A 159 2.86 -17.19 11.79
N ILE A 160 1.60 -17.02 11.41
CA ILE A 160 0.63 -16.24 12.18
C ILE A 160 -0.72 -16.92 12.23
N MET A 161 -1.43 -16.75 13.35
CA MET A 161 -2.82 -17.17 13.46
C MET A 161 -3.74 -16.09 12.91
N GLN A 162 -4.56 -16.41 11.92
CA GLN A 162 -5.54 -15.48 11.34
C GLN A 162 -6.89 -16.17 11.13
N THR A 163 -7.97 -15.47 11.48
CA THR A 163 -9.30 -15.87 11.03
C THR A 163 -9.44 -15.45 9.57
N LYS A 164 -9.78 -16.41 8.68
CA LYS A 164 -9.97 -16.13 7.25
C LYS A 164 -11.05 -15.05 7.05
N PRO A 165 -10.72 -13.86 6.53
CA PRO A 165 -11.71 -12.84 6.18
C PRO A 165 -12.67 -13.35 5.11
N LYS A 166 -13.83 -12.69 5.01
CA LYS A 166 -14.76 -12.92 3.90
C LYS A 166 -14.17 -12.40 2.59
N SER A 167 -14.56 -13.00 1.48
CA SER A 167 -14.16 -12.58 0.13
C SER A 167 -15.07 -11.47 -0.39
N MET A 168 -14.51 -10.38 -0.89
CA MET A 168 -15.26 -9.33 -1.59
C MET A 168 -14.66 -9.09 -2.97
N ARG A 169 -15.49 -8.99 -4.02
CA ARG A 169 -15.06 -8.53 -5.34
C ARG A 169 -15.55 -7.12 -5.61
N ILE A 170 -14.63 -6.25 -6.03
CA ILE A 170 -14.96 -4.91 -6.55
C ILE A 170 -14.57 -4.88 -8.03
N ASN A 171 -15.59 -4.83 -8.89
CA ASN A 171 -15.42 -4.66 -10.32
C ASN A 171 -15.46 -3.18 -10.71
N VAL A 172 -14.53 -2.74 -11.55
CA VAL A 172 -14.61 -1.43 -12.23
C VAL A 172 -14.48 -1.64 -13.73
N GLU A 173 -15.59 -1.47 -14.44
CA GLU A 173 -15.70 -1.77 -15.87
C GLU A 173 -15.76 -0.51 -16.72
N GLY A 174 -15.32 -0.61 -17.98
CA GLY A 174 -15.28 0.51 -18.91
C GLY A 174 -13.91 1.19 -18.98
N LYS A 175 -13.89 2.45 -19.43
CA LYS A 175 -12.68 3.26 -19.59
C LYS A 175 -12.75 4.50 -18.72
N LEU A 176 -11.65 4.81 -18.05
CA LEU A 176 -11.54 6.02 -17.24
C LEU A 176 -11.59 7.28 -18.12
N ASN A 177 -12.22 8.33 -17.59
CA ASN A 177 -12.28 9.62 -18.24
C ASN A 177 -10.92 10.32 -18.25
N PHE A 178 -10.81 11.37 -19.06
CA PHE A 178 -9.61 12.21 -19.11
C PHE A 178 -9.27 12.79 -17.72
N GLY A 179 -8.00 12.71 -17.34
CA GLY A 179 -7.50 13.24 -16.07
C GLY A 179 -7.73 12.34 -14.86
N VAL A 180 -8.39 11.19 -15.02
CA VAL A 180 -8.65 10.22 -13.95
C VAL A 180 -7.47 9.24 -13.83
N THR A 181 -7.04 9.02 -12.59
CA THR A 181 -5.88 8.19 -12.20
C THR A 181 -6.31 7.03 -11.30
N SER A 182 -5.37 6.15 -10.96
CA SER A 182 -5.59 5.07 -9.98
C SER A 182 -6.02 5.60 -8.60
N LYS A 183 -5.51 6.76 -8.19
CA LYS A 183 -5.87 7.40 -6.93
C LYS A 183 -7.34 7.81 -6.91
N ASP A 184 -7.84 8.31 -8.03
CA ASP A 184 -9.25 8.70 -8.18
C ASP A 184 -10.17 7.48 -8.12
N VAL A 185 -9.78 6.37 -8.75
CA VAL A 185 -10.52 5.10 -8.66
C VAL A 185 -10.61 4.62 -7.21
N ALA A 186 -9.49 4.63 -6.48
CA ALA A 186 -9.47 4.22 -5.08
C ALA A 186 -10.34 5.13 -4.20
N LEU A 187 -10.20 6.46 -4.34
CA LEU A 187 -11.00 7.44 -3.59
C LEU A 187 -12.49 7.34 -3.91
N TYR A 188 -12.84 7.08 -5.17
CA TYR A 188 -14.23 6.84 -5.57
C TYR A 188 -14.80 5.60 -4.89
N ILE A 189 -14.08 4.47 -4.91
CA ILE A 189 -14.52 3.25 -4.21
C ILE A 189 -14.73 3.52 -2.72
N ILE A 190 -13.78 4.20 -2.07
CA ILE A 190 -13.87 4.51 -0.64
C ILE A 190 -15.03 5.48 -0.35
N SER A 191 -15.31 6.46 -1.21
CA SER A 191 -16.45 7.36 -1.02
C SER A 191 -17.80 6.64 -1.16
N GLN A 192 -17.88 5.62 -2.02
CA GLN A 192 -19.09 4.80 -2.17
C GLN A 192 -19.29 3.82 -1.00
N LEU A 193 -18.19 3.35 -0.39
CA LEU A 193 -18.23 2.31 0.65
C LEU A 193 -18.08 2.85 2.08
N SER A 194 -17.65 4.10 2.24
CA SER A 194 -17.18 4.69 3.50
C SER A 194 -15.93 4.01 4.06
N THR A 195 -15.45 4.52 5.20
CA THR A 195 -14.27 3.97 5.90
C THR A 195 -14.48 2.60 6.54
N SER A 196 -15.69 2.04 6.47
CA SER A 196 -16.00 0.74 7.08
C SER A 196 -16.71 -0.25 6.14
N GLY A 197 -16.91 0.09 4.86
CA GLY A 197 -17.73 -0.69 3.94
C GLY A 197 -17.15 -2.05 3.53
N ALA A 198 -15.85 -2.26 3.78
CA ALA A 198 -15.14 -3.52 3.55
C ALA A 198 -14.59 -4.15 4.85
N THR A 199 -15.03 -3.69 6.03
CA THR A 199 -14.64 -4.28 7.32
C THR A 199 -14.91 -5.80 7.34
N GLY A 200 -13.88 -6.58 7.67
CA GLY A 200 -13.97 -8.05 7.73
C GLY A 200 -13.84 -8.77 6.39
N TYR A 201 -13.55 -8.04 5.31
CA TYR A 201 -13.33 -8.60 3.98
C TYR A 201 -11.86 -8.50 3.55
N PHE A 202 -11.44 -9.44 2.71
CA PHE A 202 -10.30 -9.31 1.81
C PHE A 202 -10.83 -9.02 0.40
N VAL A 203 -10.33 -7.97 -0.23
CA VAL A 203 -10.92 -7.46 -1.47
C VAL A 203 -10.14 -7.92 -2.69
N GLU A 204 -10.81 -8.49 -3.67
CA GLU A 204 -10.28 -8.73 -5.00
C GLU A 204 -10.78 -7.63 -5.94
N TYR A 205 -9.84 -6.89 -6.53
CA TYR A 205 -10.13 -5.85 -7.52
C TYR A 205 -10.07 -6.44 -8.93
N ALA A 206 -11.18 -6.34 -9.66
CA ALA A 206 -11.34 -6.95 -10.98
C ALA A 206 -12.04 -6.00 -11.97
N GLY A 207 -12.01 -6.36 -13.26
CA GLY A 207 -12.59 -5.56 -14.32
C GLY A 207 -11.58 -4.78 -15.15
N GLN A 208 -12.08 -4.16 -16.22
CA GLN A 208 -11.26 -3.59 -17.28
C GLN A 208 -10.27 -2.54 -16.78
N VAL A 209 -10.68 -1.70 -15.83
CA VAL A 209 -9.83 -0.63 -15.31
C VAL A 209 -8.55 -1.19 -14.67
N PHE A 210 -8.64 -2.20 -13.80
CA PHE A 210 -7.45 -2.75 -13.14
C PHE A 210 -6.56 -3.57 -14.08
N ARG A 211 -7.15 -4.22 -15.09
CA ARG A 211 -6.37 -4.85 -16.18
C ARG A 211 -5.57 -3.79 -16.95
N ASP A 212 -6.15 -2.63 -17.21
CA ASP A 212 -5.51 -1.54 -17.96
C ASP A 212 -4.47 -0.75 -17.15
N MET A 213 -4.57 -0.73 -15.81
CA MET A 213 -3.61 -0.04 -14.93
C MET A 213 -2.16 -0.52 -15.09
N THR A 214 -1.22 0.37 -14.78
CA THR A 214 0.19 0.03 -14.54
C THR A 214 0.33 -0.70 -13.20
N MET A 215 1.47 -1.35 -12.95
CA MET A 215 1.72 -1.97 -11.65
C MET A 215 1.73 -0.96 -10.50
N GLU A 216 2.22 0.26 -10.74
CA GLU A 216 2.24 1.32 -9.74
C GLU A 216 0.82 1.84 -9.45
N GLY A 217 -0.04 1.96 -10.47
CA GLY A 217 -1.46 2.23 -10.28
C GLY A 217 -2.20 1.12 -9.50
N ARG A 218 -1.89 -0.15 -9.77
CA ARG A 218 -2.42 -1.28 -8.98
C ARG A 218 -2.00 -1.21 -7.51
N MET A 219 -0.73 -0.87 -7.26
CA MET A 219 -0.21 -0.66 -5.91
C MET A 219 -0.92 0.49 -5.19
N THR A 220 -1.23 1.60 -5.87
CA THR A 220 -2.04 2.69 -5.29
C THR A 220 -3.42 2.22 -4.84
N VAL A 221 -4.11 1.42 -5.65
CA VAL A 221 -5.44 0.88 -5.30
C VAL A 221 -5.35 -0.06 -4.11
N CYS A 222 -4.44 -1.04 -4.15
CA CYS A 222 -4.28 -2.02 -3.09
C CYS A 222 -3.83 -1.36 -1.77
N ASN A 223 -2.93 -0.38 -1.83
CA ASN A 223 -2.48 0.42 -0.69
C ASN A 223 -3.69 1.01 0.06
N LEU A 224 -4.63 1.59 -0.68
CA LEU A 224 -5.81 2.27 -0.15
C LEU A 224 -6.97 1.35 0.27
N SER A 225 -6.76 0.03 0.31
CA SER A 225 -7.80 -0.91 0.74
C SER A 225 -8.15 -0.75 2.22
N ILE A 226 -7.17 -0.39 3.05
CA ILE A 226 -7.34 -0.30 4.50
C ILE A 226 -8.23 0.91 4.88
N GLU A 227 -8.29 1.93 4.03
CA GLU A 227 -9.04 3.17 4.20
C GLU A 227 -10.55 2.97 4.11
N MET A 228 -11.01 1.85 3.55
CA MET A 228 -12.40 1.37 3.60
C MET A 228 -12.62 0.21 4.58
N GLY A 229 -11.63 -0.08 5.42
CA GLY A 229 -11.67 -1.09 6.48
C GLY A 229 -11.35 -2.52 6.04
N ALA A 230 -10.97 -2.75 4.77
CA ALA A 230 -10.60 -4.10 4.32
C ALA A 230 -9.35 -4.61 5.03
N ARG A 231 -9.24 -5.94 5.24
CA ARG A 231 -8.00 -6.54 5.77
C ARG A 231 -6.82 -6.37 4.82
N GLY A 232 -7.12 -6.32 3.52
CA GLY A 232 -6.18 -6.13 2.43
C GLY A 232 -6.93 -6.16 1.11
N GLY A 233 -6.22 -5.90 0.02
CA GLY A 233 -6.78 -5.97 -1.32
C GLY A 233 -5.79 -6.55 -2.31
N MET A 234 -6.27 -7.31 -3.29
CA MET A 234 -5.44 -8.00 -4.27
C MET A 234 -5.95 -7.88 -5.70
N ILE A 235 -5.02 -7.96 -6.64
CA ILE A 235 -5.28 -7.97 -8.09
C ILE A 235 -4.60 -9.19 -8.67
N ALA A 236 -5.29 -9.94 -9.54
CA ALA A 236 -4.72 -11.10 -10.21
C ALA A 236 -3.45 -10.72 -11.00
N PRO A 237 -2.34 -11.44 -10.81
CA PRO A 237 -1.13 -11.19 -11.58
C PRO A 237 -1.35 -11.50 -13.06
N ASP A 238 -0.74 -10.69 -13.91
CA ASP A 238 -0.74 -10.86 -15.37
C ASP A 238 0.65 -10.53 -15.93
N GLU A 239 0.75 -10.41 -17.25
CA GLU A 239 2.02 -10.13 -17.93
C GLU A 239 2.69 -8.83 -17.45
N LYS A 240 1.91 -7.82 -17.03
CA LYS A 240 2.47 -6.58 -16.45
C LYS A 240 3.11 -6.86 -15.11
N THR A 241 2.48 -7.69 -14.28
CA THR A 241 3.04 -8.12 -13.00
C THR A 241 4.34 -8.89 -13.21
N PHE A 242 4.36 -9.86 -14.13
CA PHE A 242 5.55 -10.67 -14.40
C PHE A 242 6.69 -9.84 -14.98
N ALA A 243 6.39 -8.96 -15.94
CA ALA A 243 7.38 -8.05 -16.50
C ALA A 243 7.95 -7.09 -15.44
N TYR A 244 7.13 -6.64 -14.50
CA TYR A 244 7.57 -5.75 -13.43
C TYR A 244 8.59 -6.43 -12.53
N VAL A 245 8.34 -7.65 -12.06
CA VAL A 245 9.24 -8.35 -11.10
C VAL A 245 10.47 -8.98 -11.76
N LYS A 246 10.43 -9.30 -13.06
CA LYS A 246 11.50 -10.03 -13.75
C LYS A 246 12.86 -9.34 -13.59
N GLY A 247 13.87 -10.12 -13.18
CA GLY A 247 15.25 -9.68 -13.07
C GLY A 247 15.55 -8.79 -11.86
N ARG A 248 14.59 -8.59 -10.94
CA ARG A 248 14.86 -7.93 -9.65
C ARG A 248 15.63 -8.85 -8.72
N GLU A 249 16.35 -8.24 -7.79
CA GLU A 249 17.32 -8.89 -6.91
C GLU A 249 16.77 -10.11 -6.16
N PHE A 250 15.58 -9.99 -5.56
CA PHE A 250 14.97 -11.07 -4.80
C PHE A 250 13.99 -11.92 -5.61
N THR A 251 13.88 -11.68 -6.91
CA THR A 251 13.01 -12.47 -7.79
C THR A 251 13.74 -13.74 -8.27
N PRO A 252 13.07 -14.91 -8.31
CA PRO A 252 13.67 -16.14 -8.84
C PRO A 252 14.26 -15.96 -10.25
N SER A 253 15.31 -16.71 -10.57
CA SER A 253 15.99 -16.66 -11.86
C SER A 253 16.28 -18.06 -12.41
N GLY A 254 16.54 -18.15 -13.72
CA GLY A 254 16.82 -19.42 -14.40
C GLY A 254 15.67 -20.42 -14.23
N LYS A 255 15.99 -21.68 -13.89
CA LYS A 255 14.96 -22.73 -13.71
C LYS A 255 13.94 -22.43 -12.60
N ALA A 256 14.34 -21.66 -11.58
CA ALA A 256 13.43 -21.27 -10.52
C ALA A 256 12.41 -20.23 -11.01
N TRP A 257 12.79 -19.36 -11.96
CA TRP A 257 11.87 -18.46 -12.64
C TRP A 257 10.82 -19.25 -13.42
N ASP A 258 11.25 -20.23 -14.22
CA ASP A 258 10.33 -21.05 -15.02
C ASP A 258 9.31 -21.78 -14.12
N ALA A 259 9.77 -22.34 -12.99
CA ALA A 259 8.89 -23.03 -12.03
C ALA A 259 7.89 -22.10 -11.34
N VAL A 260 8.28 -20.87 -10.97
CA VAL A 260 7.32 -19.94 -10.37
C VAL A 260 6.36 -19.36 -11.40
N MET A 261 6.78 -19.22 -12.66
CA MET A 261 5.89 -18.80 -13.75
C MET A 261 4.75 -19.79 -13.97
N ASP A 262 5.05 -21.10 -14.00
CA ASP A 262 4.02 -22.15 -14.11
C ASP A 262 2.96 -22.04 -13.00
N TYR A 263 3.37 -21.68 -11.78
CA TYR A 263 2.45 -21.41 -10.67
C TYR A 263 1.72 -20.08 -10.83
N TRP A 264 2.44 -19.00 -11.13
CA TRP A 264 1.90 -17.65 -11.21
C TRP A 264 0.84 -17.50 -12.30
N GLU A 265 0.95 -18.23 -13.41
CA GLU A 265 -0.08 -18.26 -14.46
C GLU A 265 -1.40 -18.89 -14.00
N THR A 266 -1.39 -19.67 -12.92
CA THR A 266 -2.61 -20.24 -12.32
C THR A 266 -3.35 -19.29 -11.37
N LEU A 267 -2.71 -18.17 -11.01
CA LEU A 267 -3.20 -17.21 -10.03
C LEU A 267 -4.22 -16.24 -10.64
N SER A 268 -5.40 -16.77 -10.91
CA SER A 268 -6.60 -15.99 -11.22
C SER A 268 -7.81 -16.63 -10.57
N THR A 269 -8.86 -15.86 -10.32
CA THR A 269 -10.13 -16.41 -9.85
C THR A 269 -10.71 -17.36 -10.90
N ASP A 270 -11.14 -18.55 -10.48
CA ASP A 270 -11.76 -19.50 -11.39
C ASP A 270 -13.10 -18.96 -11.90
N ASN A 271 -13.44 -19.32 -13.15
CA ASN A 271 -14.79 -19.07 -13.67
C ASN A 271 -15.85 -19.65 -12.71
N ASP A 272 -16.88 -18.85 -12.44
CA ASP A 272 -18.01 -19.16 -11.54
C ASP A 272 -17.67 -19.32 -10.05
N ALA A 273 -16.44 -18.95 -9.63
CA ALA A 273 -16.13 -18.80 -8.21
C ALA A 273 -17.04 -17.76 -7.56
N GLN A 274 -17.45 -18.03 -6.31
CA GLN A 274 -18.39 -17.20 -5.56
C GLN A 274 -17.64 -16.32 -4.57
N PHE A 275 -18.05 -15.06 -4.46
CA PHE A 275 -17.58 -14.14 -3.42
C PHE A 275 -18.69 -13.94 -2.38
N ASP A 276 -18.31 -13.68 -1.13
CA ASP A 276 -19.28 -13.34 -0.07
C ASP A 276 -19.99 -12.01 -0.35
N LYS A 277 -19.33 -11.10 -1.07
CA LYS A 277 -19.91 -9.83 -1.52
C LYS A 277 -19.32 -9.38 -2.84
N GLU A 278 -20.17 -8.83 -3.71
CA GLU A 278 -19.74 -8.29 -4.99
C GLU A 278 -20.33 -6.91 -5.25
N ILE A 279 -19.51 -6.02 -5.82
CA ILE A 279 -19.88 -4.65 -6.14
C ILE A 279 -19.29 -4.33 -7.51
N THR A 280 -20.06 -3.66 -8.36
CA THR A 280 -19.61 -3.25 -9.70
C THR A 280 -19.84 -1.75 -9.88
N PHE A 281 -18.80 -1.05 -10.34
CA PHE A 281 -18.82 0.35 -10.69
C PHE A 281 -18.54 0.54 -12.18
N ASP A 282 -19.14 1.58 -12.76
CA ASP A 282 -18.84 2.04 -14.11
C ASP A 282 -17.73 3.10 -14.03
N ALA A 283 -16.64 2.86 -14.75
CA ALA A 283 -15.50 3.76 -14.87
C ALA A 283 -15.90 5.16 -15.38
N ALA A 284 -16.99 5.26 -16.16
CA ALA A 284 -17.50 6.52 -16.68
C ALA A 284 -18.03 7.46 -15.58
N ASN A 285 -18.39 6.91 -14.40
CA ASN A 285 -18.84 7.70 -13.25
C ASN A 285 -17.69 8.26 -12.41
N ILE A 286 -16.46 7.86 -12.71
CA ILE A 286 -15.27 8.31 -11.99
C ILE A 286 -14.73 9.55 -12.70
N GLU A 287 -14.54 10.61 -11.91
CA GLU A 287 -13.87 11.85 -12.31
C GLU A 287 -12.69 12.11 -11.36
N PRO A 288 -11.83 13.12 -11.59
CA PRO A 288 -10.77 13.46 -10.64
C PRO A 288 -11.35 13.73 -9.25
N MET A 289 -10.82 13.05 -8.24
CA MET A 289 -11.37 13.02 -6.88
C MET A 289 -10.54 13.87 -5.92
N ILE A 290 -11.20 14.39 -4.88
CA ILE A 290 -10.57 15.05 -3.74
C ILE A 290 -11.30 14.69 -2.45
N THR A 291 -10.56 14.56 -1.35
CA THR A 291 -11.16 14.43 -0.03
C THR A 291 -11.36 15.83 0.59
N TYR A 292 -12.59 16.13 0.98
CA TYR A 292 -12.97 17.44 1.55
C TYR A 292 -13.03 17.44 3.08
N GLY A 293 -12.89 16.27 3.70
CA GLY A 293 -13.07 16.06 5.13
C GLY A 293 -11.83 15.55 5.86
N THR A 294 -12.07 14.97 7.03
CA THR A 294 -11.02 14.47 7.92
C THR A 294 -10.82 12.95 7.85
N ASN A 295 -11.45 12.29 6.87
CA ASN A 295 -11.22 10.87 6.60
C ASN A 295 -11.38 10.58 5.09
N PRO A 296 -10.83 9.46 4.59
CA PRO A 296 -10.85 9.11 3.18
C PRO A 296 -12.23 8.84 2.58
N GLY A 297 -13.22 8.46 3.41
CA GLY A 297 -14.62 8.28 3.00
C GLY A 297 -15.30 9.58 2.59
N MET A 298 -14.76 10.72 3.03
CA MET A 298 -15.23 12.05 2.64
C MET A 298 -14.58 12.48 1.32
N GLY A 299 -14.74 11.66 0.28
CA GLY A 299 -14.27 11.89 -1.08
C GLY A 299 -15.38 12.37 -2.00
N ILE A 300 -15.07 13.32 -2.88
CA ILE A 300 -15.97 13.82 -3.93
C ILE A 300 -15.21 13.98 -5.23
N GLY A 301 -15.94 13.89 -6.33
CA GLY A 301 -15.42 14.35 -7.60
C GLY A 301 -15.26 15.87 -7.59
N ILE A 302 -14.17 16.36 -8.18
CA ILE A 302 -13.72 17.75 -8.09
C ILE A 302 -14.73 18.76 -8.68
N SER A 303 -15.64 18.30 -9.55
CA SER A 303 -16.66 19.15 -10.18
C SER A 303 -17.90 19.33 -9.30
N ASN A 304 -18.03 18.55 -8.23
CA ASN A 304 -19.19 18.55 -7.34
C ASN A 304 -19.01 19.50 -6.15
N GLY A 305 -20.14 19.98 -5.62
CA GLY A 305 -20.18 20.65 -4.31
C GLY A 305 -20.11 19.65 -3.16
N ILE A 306 -19.58 20.08 -2.01
CA ILE A 306 -19.57 19.28 -0.78
C ILE A 306 -21.00 18.78 -0.47
N PRO A 307 -21.22 17.47 -0.24
CA PRO A 307 -22.55 16.91 -0.01
C PRO A 307 -23.29 17.55 1.15
N VAL A 308 -24.62 17.55 1.07
CA VAL A 308 -25.49 17.90 2.20
C VAL A 308 -25.76 16.63 2.99
N ALA A 309 -25.55 16.65 4.30
CA ALA A 309 -25.88 15.53 5.16
C ALA A 309 -27.40 15.29 5.21
N ASP A 310 -27.83 14.03 5.16
CA ASP A 310 -29.19 13.70 5.55
C ASP A 310 -29.28 13.83 7.08
N ALA A 311 -30.21 14.66 7.56
CA ALA A 311 -30.45 14.83 8.99
C ALA A 311 -30.86 13.54 9.71
N LYS A 312 -31.30 12.51 8.97
CA LYS A 312 -31.62 11.17 9.50
C LYS A 312 -30.41 10.25 9.59
N ASP A 313 -29.27 10.63 9.02
CA ASP A 313 -28.04 9.86 9.12
C ASP A 313 -27.43 10.00 10.52
N SER A 314 -27.19 8.86 11.16
CA SER A 314 -26.45 8.76 12.42
C SER A 314 -25.06 9.40 12.37
N GLY A 315 -24.48 9.53 11.17
CA GLY A 315 -23.18 10.17 10.93
C GLY A 315 -23.20 11.70 10.86
N ALA A 316 -24.37 12.35 10.79
CA ALA A 316 -24.48 13.79 10.49
C ALA A 316 -23.71 14.67 11.50
N ALA A 317 -23.72 14.33 12.80
CA ALA A 317 -23.00 15.10 13.81
C ALA A 317 -21.47 15.06 13.61
N THR A 318 -20.92 13.87 13.31
CA THR A 318 -19.50 13.70 13.02
C THR A 318 -19.12 14.40 11.72
N TYR A 319 -19.98 14.29 10.71
CA TYR A 319 -19.84 14.98 9.43
C TYR A 319 -19.69 16.50 9.58
N HIS A 320 -20.62 17.15 10.28
CA HIS A 320 -20.56 18.59 10.53
C HIS A 320 -19.34 18.99 11.37
N LYS A 321 -18.89 18.13 12.30
CA LYS A 321 -17.64 18.36 13.05
C LYS A 321 -16.43 18.35 12.12
N SER A 322 -16.36 17.42 11.17
CA SER A 322 -15.30 17.37 10.15
C SER A 322 -15.31 18.61 9.26
N LEU A 323 -16.48 19.06 8.76
CA LEU A 323 -16.56 20.29 7.97
C LEU A 323 -16.13 21.52 8.78
N LYS A 324 -16.54 21.62 10.05
CA LYS A 324 -16.11 22.70 10.93
C LYS A 324 -14.60 22.71 11.15
N TYR A 325 -13.99 21.53 11.33
CA TYR A 325 -12.53 21.40 11.45
C TYR A 325 -11.82 21.85 10.17
N MET A 326 -12.34 21.44 9.01
CA MET A 326 -11.82 21.83 7.69
C MET A 326 -12.16 23.27 7.31
N ASN A 327 -13.01 23.95 8.08
CA ASN A 327 -13.55 25.28 7.80
C ASN A 327 -14.29 25.37 6.44
N PHE A 328 -15.10 24.36 6.13
CA PHE A 328 -15.95 24.30 4.92
C PHE A 328 -17.43 24.21 5.27
N ASN A 329 -18.29 24.50 4.28
CA ASN A 329 -19.74 24.33 4.37
C ASN A 329 -20.26 23.33 3.34
N GLU A 330 -21.45 22.81 3.60
CA GLU A 330 -22.18 22.01 2.60
C GLU A 330 -22.47 22.87 1.35
N GLY A 331 -22.37 22.26 0.18
CA GLY A 331 -22.51 22.91 -1.12
C GLY A 331 -21.28 23.70 -1.56
N ASP A 332 -20.25 23.88 -0.73
CA ASP A 332 -19.00 24.54 -1.14
C ASP A 332 -18.37 23.83 -2.35
N SER A 333 -17.86 24.61 -3.30
CA SER A 333 -16.94 24.12 -4.32
C SER A 333 -15.54 23.95 -3.74
N MET A 334 -14.87 22.85 -4.07
CA MET A 334 -13.44 22.66 -3.78
C MET A 334 -12.54 23.45 -4.74
N MET A 335 -13.00 23.68 -5.97
CA MET A 335 -12.28 24.51 -6.94
C MET A 335 -12.23 25.97 -6.47
N GLY A 336 -11.06 26.59 -6.62
CA GLY A 336 -10.81 27.99 -6.26
C GLY A 336 -10.40 28.23 -4.80
N LYS A 337 -10.39 27.18 -3.96
CA LYS A 337 -9.87 27.30 -2.59
C LYS A 337 -8.34 27.48 -2.62
N PRO A 338 -7.78 28.42 -1.84
CA PRO A 338 -6.33 28.60 -1.76
C PRO A 338 -5.67 27.39 -1.09
N ILE A 339 -4.42 27.14 -1.47
CA ILE A 339 -3.57 26.13 -0.86
C ILE A 339 -2.24 26.77 -0.44
N ASP A 340 -1.66 26.25 0.64
CA ASP A 340 -0.35 26.68 1.15
C ASP A 340 0.74 25.65 0.82
N PHE A 341 0.37 24.37 0.75
CA PHE A 341 1.29 23.27 0.52
C PHE A 341 0.82 22.34 -0.59
N VAL A 342 1.76 21.81 -1.35
CA VAL A 342 1.59 20.67 -2.26
C VAL A 342 2.57 19.61 -1.82
N PHE A 343 2.09 18.41 -1.49
CA PHE A 343 2.92 17.27 -1.16
C PHE A 343 2.76 16.17 -2.22
N LEU A 344 3.87 15.74 -2.82
CA LEU A 344 3.93 14.59 -3.72
C LEU A 344 4.89 13.56 -3.12
N GLY A 345 4.43 12.35 -2.87
CA GLY A 345 5.23 11.32 -2.23
C GLY A 345 4.38 10.36 -1.42
N SER A 346 4.99 9.73 -0.39
CA SER A 346 4.45 8.66 0.47
C SER A 346 4.47 7.26 -0.16
N CYS A 347 4.06 6.25 0.61
CA CYS A 347 3.93 4.86 0.17
C CYS A 347 2.90 4.68 -0.96
N THR A 348 1.92 5.58 -1.06
CA THR A 348 0.86 5.52 -2.06
C THR A 348 1.29 6.09 -3.42
N ASN A 349 2.03 7.21 -3.43
CA ASN A 349 2.30 8.03 -4.63
C ASN A 349 3.73 8.62 -4.70
N GLY A 350 4.73 7.85 -4.26
CA GLY A 350 6.14 8.22 -4.27
C GLY A 350 6.98 7.50 -5.34
N ARG A 351 6.37 6.90 -6.37
CA ARG A 351 7.07 6.10 -7.38
C ARG A 351 7.36 6.92 -8.62
N ILE A 352 8.23 6.44 -9.50
CA ILE A 352 8.71 7.24 -10.64
C ILE A 352 7.58 7.66 -11.59
N GLU A 353 6.51 6.87 -11.75
CA GLU A 353 5.38 7.29 -12.59
C GLU A 353 4.65 8.52 -12.04
N ASP A 354 4.55 8.65 -10.72
CA ASP A 354 3.92 9.79 -10.06
C ASP A 354 4.67 11.08 -10.40
N PHE A 355 6.01 11.04 -10.37
CA PHE A 355 6.86 12.19 -10.72
C PHE A 355 6.81 12.51 -12.22
N ARG A 356 6.74 11.50 -13.09
CA ARG A 356 6.53 11.70 -14.54
C ARG A 356 5.19 12.37 -14.82
N LEU A 357 4.13 11.93 -14.16
CA LEU A 357 2.80 12.54 -14.29
C LEU A 357 2.82 13.98 -13.76
N PHE A 358 3.35 14.20 -12.57
CA PHE A 358 3.41 15.53 -11.96
C PHE A 358 4.21 16.51 -12.81
N THR A 359 5.40 16.13 -13.29
CA THR A 359 6.23 16.96 -14.17
C THR A 359 5.52 17.28 -15.49
N SER A 360 4.72 16.37 -16.05
CA SER A 360 3.94 16.64 -17.26
C SER A 360 2.92 17.78 -17.06
N LEU A 361 2.42 17.97 -15.84
CA LEU A 361 1.45 19.02 -15.50
C LEU A 361 2.13 20.37 -15.20
N VAL A 362 3.28 20.35 -14.54
CA VAL A 362 3.97 21.59 -14.12
C VAL A 362 4.98 22.12 -15.14
N LYS A 363 5.33 21.34 -16.16
CA LYS A 363 6.30 21.75 -17.19
C LYS A 363 5.91 23.08 -17.85
N GLY A 364 6.83 24.05 -17.80
CA GLY A 364 6.62 25.39 -18.35
C GLY A 364 5.70 26.28 -17.52
N ARG A 365 5.32 25.86 -16.31
CA ARG A 365 4.54 26.63 -15.35
C ARG A 365 5.39 26.92 -14.12
N LYS A 366 4.90 27.79 -13.24
CA LYS A 366 5.48 28.02 -11.92
C LYS A 366 4.41 27.88 -10.86
N LYS A 367 4.77 27.32 -9.70
CA LYS A 367 3.93 27.38 -8.50
C LYS A 367 3.72 28.85 -8.10
N ALA A 368 2.65 29.12 -7.36
CA ALA A 368 2.44 30.43 -6.77
C ALA A 368 3.50 30.71 -5.68
N ASP A 369 3.83 31.99 -5.47
CA ASP A 369 4.88 32.41 -4.54
C ASP A 369 4.61 31.95 -3.11
N ASN A 370 3.34 31.92 -2.70
CA ASN A 370 2.91 31.51 -1.36
C ASN A 370 2.78 29.99 -1.17
N VAL A 371 2.95 29.18 -2.23
CA VAL A 371 2.82 27.72 -2.15
C VAL A 371 4.17 27.09 -1.87
N THR A 372 4.25 26.17 -0.92
CA THR A 372 5.43 25.32 -0.69
C THR A 372 5.19 23.94 -1.30
N ALA A 373 6.06 23.51 -2.22
CA ALA A 373 5.99 22.18 -2.82
C ALA A 373 7.03 21.24 -2.18
N TRP A 374 6.57 20.15 -1.58
CA TRP A 374 7.40 19.09 -1.01
C TRP A 374 7.25 17.83 -1.85
N LEU A 375 8.34 17.44 -2.51
CA LEU A 375 8.37 16.29 -3.39
C LEU A 375 9.31 15.26 -2.78
N VAL A 376 8.75 14.14 -2.32
CA VAL A 376 9.42 13.12 -1.53
C VAL A 376 9.42 11.80 -2.30
N PRO A 377 10.53 11.46 -2.99
CA PRO A 377 10.68 10.17 -3.65
C PRO A 377 10.53 9.03 -2.63
N GLY A 378 9.89 7.94 -3.04
CA GLY A 378 9.67 6.79 -2.17
C GLY A 378 10.91 5.95 -1.90
N SER A 379 11.98 6.14 -2.69
CA SER A 379 13.27 5.47 -2.51
C SER A 379 14.40 6.22 -3.21
N HIS A 380 15.65 5.87 -2.89
CA HIS A 380 16.82 6.39 -3.62
C HIS A 380 16.85 5.97 -5.09
N LYS A 381 16.23 4.83 -5.47
CA LYS A 381 16.07 4.44 -6.87
C LYS A 381 15.17 5.42 -7.62
N VAL A 382 14.05 5.83 -7.02
CA VAL A 382 13.16 6.85 -7.59
C VAL A 382 13.88 8.20 -7.68
N GLU A 383 14.58 8.61 -6.62
CA GLU A 383 15.36 9.85 -6.61
C GLU A 383 16.40 9.88 -7.74
N LYS A 384 17.11 8.77 -7.95
CA LYS A 384 18.07 8.60 -9.03
C LYS A 384 17.39 8.68 -10.41
N ALA A 385 16.26 8.00 -10.60
CA ALA A 385 15.51 8.05 -11.85
C ALA A 385 14.99 9.46 -12.18
N ILE A 386 14.53 10.22 -11.19
CA ILE A 386 14.14 11.64 -11.35
C ILE A 386 15.29 12.48 -11.92
N LYS A 387 16.51 12.24 -11.44
CA LYS A 387 17.72 12.93 -11.93
C LYS A 387 18.10 12.48 -13.34
N GLU A 388 18.14 11.17 -13.57
CA GLU A 388 18.55 10.57 -14.85
C GLU A 388 17.60 10.91 -16.00
N GLU A 389 16.29 11.00 -15.72
CA GLU A 389 15.27 11.37 -16.70
C GLU A 389 15.14 12.89 -16.92
N GLY A 390 15.93 13.70 -16.21
CA GLY A 390 15.89 15.16 -16.30
C GLY A 390 14.63 15.79 -15.69
N LEU A 391 13.88 15.04 -14.89
CA LEU A 391 12.67 15.51 -14.21
C LEU A 391 12.99 16.55 -13.16
N LEU A 392 14.12 16.41 -12.46
CA LEU A 392 14.57 17.35 -11.43
C LEU A 392 14.59 18.80 -11.95
N ARG A 393 15.12 19.01 -13.16
CA ARG A 393 15.18 20.34 -13.77
C ARG A 393 13.79 20.95 -13.98
N ILE A 394 12.83 20.14 -14.42
CA ILE A 394 11.44 20.61 -14.63
C ILE A 394 10.82 21.02 -13.29
N LEU A 395 11.08 20.25 -12.24
CA LEU A 395 10.60 20.55 -10.88
C LEU A 395 11.24 21.84 -10.36
N GLU A 396 12.55 22.01 -10.47
CA GLU A 396 13.25 23.24 -10.06
C GLU A 396 12.79 24.48 -10.85
N GLU A 397 12.55 24.34 -12.15
CA GLU A 397 12.04 25.43 -13.00
C GLU A 397 10.60 25.84 -12.60
N ALA A 398 9.80 24.89 -12.10
CA ALA A 398 8.46 25.14 -11.59
C ALA A 398 8.43 25.82 -10.21
N GLY A 399 9.59 25.90 -9.54
CA GLY A 399 9.72 26.37 -8.16
C GLY A 399 9.31 25.30 -7.15
#